data_AF-A0A840CY90-F1
#
_entry.id   AF-A0A840CY90-F1
#
_cell.length_a   1.000
_cell.length_b   1.000
_cell.length_c   1.000
_cell.angle_alpha   90.00
_cell.angle_beta   90.00
_cell.angle_gamma   90.00
#
_symmetry.space_group_name_H-M   'P 1'
#
loop_
_entity.id
_entity.type
_entity.pdbx_description
1 polymer ?
#
loop_
_entity_poly.entity_id
_entity_poly.type
_entity_poly.pdbx_seq_one_letter_code
_entity_poly.pdbx_strand_id
1 'polypeptide(L)'
;MKKNILLITTFIIWYGCRNDTNNDNITEGCFSISAKNIADNSLINGGKYEILNPDGKSMGIYILETGEINISDFQEGIYTIKEITPPKGYVTDKTQKELQLSSSNCENIVFHYINERTRAIPQSLKLKFYRTDTNELMREYNAVRIGEYYWIDQNFTHIVPWGSDYENSYPITQVLLDKYVERILIDPDLFKLENINNFEKYYGRYYSYPSILSMNKYGQMRNEDDEALDGWRLPYSEDYRQLFAMSPFNTTYDSPHTDLNERDVRFALSAKNGENAMAYNIGSGTYKTYWFDNNTNMYKFNLMPGGARLNGDGQWCNGLGPSNGCYTDGKKGDIYHLFYSARLAVVKETENAYIGTVTIHDLVDTHENLSYHMLNVRWCRRLTDLELGYKLYINQEQTDIVKLDIKESPPSGYKELKHGYIRGFYVQYILNNPNAGYTASDIIKFAKGVQDTYVFNNKNNKEVIL
;
A
#
# COMPACT_ATOMS: atom_id res chain seq x y z
N MET A 1 21.82 52.60 76.42
CA MET A 1 21.30 53.97 76.63
C MET A 1 20.40 54.30 75.43
N LYS A 2 19.05 54.25 75.62
CA LYS A 2 17.96 54.69 74.71
C LYS A 2 17.91 54.03 73.30
N LYS A 3 16.77 53.72 72.66
CA LYS A 3 15.33 53.74 72.97
C LYS A 3 14.62 52.98 71.81
N ASN A 4 13.54 52.28 72.17
CA ASN A 4 12.26 52.12 71.44
C ASN A 4 12.23 51.52 70.03
N ILE A 5 11.58 50.34 69.90
CA ILE A 5 10.52 50.13 68.90
C ILE A 5 9.33 49.45 69.58
N LEU A 6 8.15 50.00 69.28
CA LEU A 6 6.84 49.78 69.89
C LEU A 6 6.09 48.62 69.19
N LEU A 7 5.32 47.87 69.98
CA LEU A 7 4.42 46.79 69.60
C LEU A 7 3.39 47.17 68.52
N ILE A 8 3.05 46.20 67.66
CA ILE A 8 1.66 45.99 67.21
C ILE A 8 1.30 44.51 67.40
N THR A 9 0.17 44.33 68.05
CA THR A 9 -0.41 43.15 68.68
C THR A 9 -0.93 42.10 67.70
N THR A 10 -0.57 40.84 67.94
CA THR A 10 -1.23 39.65 67.40
C THR A 10 -2.40 39.25 68.31
N PHE A 11 -3.60 39.12 67.75
CA PHE A 11 -4.71 38.40 68.37
C PHE A 11 -5.06 37.20 67.49
N ILE A 12 -4.95 36.01 68.09
CA ILE A 12 -5.45 34.74 67.54
C ILE A 12 -6.90 34.60 68.01
N ILE A 13 -7.83 34.37 67.09
CA ILE A 13 -9.10 33.69 67.42
C ILE A 13 -9.35 32.62 66.36
N TRP A 14 -9.58 31.42 66.87
CA TRP A 14 -9.83 30.16 66.18
C TRP A 14 -11.32 30.09 65.80
N TYR A 15 -11.64 29.72 64.56
CA TYR A 15 -12.91 29.04 64.24
C TYR A 15 -12.60 27.93 63.25
N GLY A 16 -12.86 26.71 63.68
CA GLY A 16 -12.66 25.50 62.90
C GLY A 16 -13.69 25.30 61.80
N CYS A 17 -13.33 24.33 60.96
CA CYS A 17 -14.13 23.56 60.02
C CYS A 17 -14.89 24.36 58.95
N ARG A 18 -14.28 24.45 57.77
CA ARG A 18 -15.00 24.43 56.50
C ARG A 18 -14.60 23.16 55.78
N ASN A 19 -15.59 22.31 55.51
CA ASN A 19 -15.48 21.18 54.61
C ASN A 19 -15.17 21.75 53.23
N ASP A 20 -13.91 21.69 52.80
CA ASP A 20 -13.61 21.69 51.38
C ASP A 20 -13.86 20.27 50.88
N THR A 21 -15.11 20.00 50.52
CA THR A 21 -15.39 19.01 49.50
C THR A 21 -14.75 19.53 48.22
N ASN A 22 -13.47 19.18 48.01
CA ASN A 22 -12.94 19.10 46.66
C ASN A 22 -13.76 18.02 45.95
N ASN A 23 -14.87 18.43 45.34
CA ASN A 23 -15.29 17.79 44.10
C ASN A 23 -14.29 18.24 43.05
N ASP A 24 -13.07 17.70 43.14
CA ASP A 24 -12.31 17.43 41.93
C ASP A 24 -13.21 16.44 41.20
N ASN A 25 -13.97 16.92 40.21
CA ASN A 25 -14.64 16.05 39.26
C ASN A 25 -13.53 15.34 38.49
N ILE A 26 -12.93 14.31 39.10
CA ILE A 26 -12.04 13.37 38.44
C ILE A 26 -12.88 12.84 37.30
N THR A 27 -12.53 13.25 36.09
CA THR A 27 -13.30 12.84 34.93
C THR A 27 -12.81 11.45 34.60
N GLU A 28 -13.63 10.47 34.97
CA GLU A 28 -13.34 9.05 34.79
C GLU A 28 -13.43 8.70 33.30
N GLY A 29 -12.29 8.28 32.75
CA GLY A 29 -12.20 7.70 31.43
C GLY A 29 -12.76 6.28 31.40
N CYS A 30 -13.27 5.90 30.24
CA CYS A 30 -13.73 4.55 29.92
C CYS A 30 -13.00 4.05 28.68
N PHE A 31 -12.85 2.73 28.56
CA PHE A 31 -12.45 2.11 27.32
C PHE A 31 -12.99 0.69 27.21
N SER A 32 -12.91 0.16 26.00
CA SER A 32 -13.21 -1.23 25.69
C SER A 32 -11.95 -1.93 25.16
N ILE A 33 -11.83 -3.21 25.48
CA ILE A 33 -10.87 -4.12 24.84
C ILE A 33 -11.69 -5.15 24.07
N SER A 34 -11.38 -5.35 22.79
CA SER A 34 -11.99 -6.42 21.99
C SER A 34 -10.93 -7.27 21.28
N ALA A 35 -11.20 -8.55 21.14
CA ALA A 35 -10.44 -9.49 20.33
C ALA A 35 -11.26 -9.83 19.08
N LYS A 36 -10.73 -9.51 17.90
CA LYS A 36 -11.43 -9.73 16.62
C LYS A 36 -10.63 -10.60 15.67
N ASN A 37 -11.32 -11.46 14.94
CA ASN A 37 -10.75 -12.19 13.81
C ASN A 37 -10.54 -11.23 12.64
N ILE A 38 -9.32 -11.14 12.10
CA ILE A 38 -9.02 -10.24 10.99
C ILE A 38 -9.81 -10.58 9.73
N ALA A 39 -10.20 -11.84 9.54
CA ALA A 39 -10.88 -12.29 8.32
C ALA A 39 -12.28 -11.69 8.13
N ASP A 40 -13.03 -11.52 9.23
CA ASP A 40 -14.45 -11.19 9.21
C ASP A 40 -14.90 -10.21 10.32
N ASN A 41 -13.96 -9.71 11.11
CA ASN A 41 -14.18 -8.84 12.28
C ASN A 41 -15.07 -9.45 13.38
N SER A 42 -15.31 -10.76 13.38
CA SER A 42 -16.05 -11.43 14.45
C SER A 42 -15.28 -11.40 15.77
N LEU A 43 -16.01 -11.26 16.88
CA LEU A 43 -15.44 -11.32 18.23
C LEU A 43 -14.93 -12.73 18.53
N ILE A 44 -13.81 -12.82 19.25
CA ILE A 44 -13.16 -14.07 19.63
C ILE A 44 -13.17 -14.20 21.15
N ASN A 45 -13.88 -15.19 21.66
CA ASN A 45 -13.92 -15.47 23.09
C ASN A 45 -12.58 -16.00 23.61
N GLY A 46 -12.20 -15.53 24.79
CA GLY A 46 -10.97 -15.91 25.49
C GLY A 46 -9.86 -14.87 25.37
N GLY A 47 -8.63 -15.31 25.63
CA GLY A 47 -7.50 -14.40 25.77
C GLY A 47 -7.40 -13.77 27.16
N LYS A 48 -6.18 -13.44 27.57
CA LYS A 48 -5.86 -12.80 28.86
C LYS A 48 -5.08 -11.53 28.60
N TYR A 49 -5.54 -10.41 29.16
CA TYR A 49 -4.96 -9.10 28.94
C TYR A 49 -4.64 -8.44 30.28
N GLU A 50 -3.42 -7.99 30.43
CA GLU A 50 -2.96 -7.20 31.56
C GLU A 50 -3.00 -5.72 31.20
N ILE A 51 -3.49 -4.90 32.13
CA ILE A 51 -3.54 -3.44 31.97
C ILE A 51 -2.49 -2.84 32.88
N LEU A 52 -1.58 -2.06 32.33
CA LEU A 52 -0.54 -1.34 33.05
C LEU A 52 -0.87 0.15 33.06
N ASN A 53 -0.75 0.78 34.23
CA ASN A 53 -0.88 2.22 34.37
C ASN A 53 0.33 2.98 33.77
N PRO A 54 0.31 4.32 33.73
CA PRO A 54 1.43 5.12 33.21
C PRO A 54 2.78 4.85 33.91
N ASP A 55 2.79 4.40 35.16
CA ASP A 55 4.00 4.03 35.91
C ASP A 55 4.47 2.58 35.62
N GLY A 56 3.79 1.86 34.73
CA GLY A 56 4.07 0.46 34.41
C GLY A 56 3.57 -0.55 35.46
N LYS A 57 2.73 -0.13 36.41
CA LYS A 57 2.14 -0.99 37.43
C LYS A 57 0.89 -1.69 36.91
N SER A 58 0.79 -2.99 37.15
CA SER A 58 -0.39 -3.80 36.84
C SER A 58 -1.62 -3.32 37.61
N MET A 59 -2.68 -3.02 36.86
CA MET A 59 -4.01 -2.63 37.34
C MET A 59 -4.98 -3.81 37.38
N GLY A 60 -4.65 -4.92 36.73
CA GLY A 60 -5.48 -6.11 36.69
C GLY A 60 -5.24 -6.97 35.45
N ILE A 61 -5.78 -8.19 35.50
CA ILE A 61 -5.81 -9.12 34.38
C ILE A 61 -7.27 -9.42 34.05
N TYR A 62 -7.62 -9.26 32.77
CA TYR A 62 -8.97 -9.40 32.26
C TYR A 62 -9.04 -10.55 31.24
N ILE A 63 -10.15 -11.28 31.24
CA ILE A 63 -10.45 -12.35 30.29
C ILE A 63 -11.63 -11.89 29.45
N LEU A 64 -11.53 -11.97 28.12
CA LEU A 64 -12.61 -11.56 27.22
C LEU A 64 -13.58 -12.73 26.99
N GLU A 65 -14.46 -13.03 27.96
CA GLU A 65 -15.36 -14.18 27.88
C GLU A 65 -16.30 -14.16 26.65
N THR A 66 -16.71 -12.97 26.22
CA THR A 66 -17.52 -12.73 25.01
C THR A 66 -16.72 -12.08 23.88
N GLY A 67 -15.38 -12.09 23.99
CA GLY A 67 -14.46 -11.46 23.05
C GLY A 67 -14.36 -9.93 23.18
N GLU A 68 -15.08 -9.33 24.11
CA GLU A 68 -14.95 -7.91 24.46
C GLU A 68 -15.20 -7.68 25.95
N ILE A 69 -14.69 -6.56 26.47
CA ILE A 69 -14.97 -6.08 27.82
C ILE A 69 -14.95 -4.55 27.85
N ASN A 70 -15.87 -3.97 28.60
CA ASN A 70 -15.88 -2.53 28.92
C ASN A 70 -15.30 -2.32 30.31
N ILE A 71 -14.46 -1.30 30.44
CA ILE A 71 -13.76 -0.96 31.67
C ILE A 71 -13.91 0.54 31.90
N SER A 72 -14.35 0.93 33.10
CA SER A 72 -14.54 2.32 33.52
C SER A 72 -13.69 2.65 34.74
N ASP A 73 -13.76 3.91 35.17
CA ASP A 73 -13.17 4.42 36.41
C ASP A 73 -11.64 4.58 36.33
N PHE A 74 -11.13 4.93 35.13
CA PHE A 74 -9.71 5.18 34.88
C PHE A 74 -9.41 6.68 34.85
N GLN A 75 -8.29 7.08 35.45
CA GLN A 75 -7.82 8.47 35.33
C GLN A 75 -7.25 8.73 33.93
N GLU A 76 -7.26 9.97 33.50
CA GLU A 76 -6.57 10.40 32.28
C GLU A 76 -5.09 9.98 32.32
N GLY A 77 -4.56 9.52 31.19
CA GLY A 77 -3.19 9.05 31.11
C GLY A 77 -2.97 8.08 29.94
N ILE A 78 -1.72 7.64 29.80
CA ILE A 78 -1.33 6.64 28.80
C ILE A 78 -1.20 5.29 29.49
N TYR A 79 -2.06 4.36 29.09
CA TYR A 79 -2.07 2.99 29.59
C TYR A 79 -1.48 2.04 28.56
N THR A 80 -0.97 0.91 29.04
CA THR A 80 -0.52 -0.17 28.17
C THR A 80 -1.39 -1.40 28.41
N ILE A 81 -1.97 -1.93 27.34
CA ILE A 81 -2.69 -3.20 27.36
C ILE A 81 -1.77 -4.25 26.76
N LYS A 82 -1.49 -5.30 27.52
CA LYS A 82 -0.59 -6.40 27.13
C LYS A 82 -1.35 -7.71 27.10
N GLU A 83 -1.32 -8.40 25.96
CA GLU A 83 -1.74 -9.79 25.87
C GLU A 83 -0.76 -10.68 26.64
N ILE A 84 -1.30 -11.45 27.59
CA ILE A 84 -0.58 -12.46 28.37
C ILE A 84 -0.78 -13.85 27.76
N THR A 85 -1.96 -14.11 27.21
CA THR A 85 -2.28 -15.37 26.54
C THR A 85 -3.27 -15.08 25.42
N PRO A 86 -3.02 -15.54 24.19
CA PRO A 86 -3.95 -15.33 23.09
C PRO A 86 -5.23 -16.16 23.27
N PRO A 87 -6.33 -15.79 22.59
CA PRO A 87 -7.46 -16.69 22.44
C PRO A 87 -7.04 -18.03 21.82
N LYS A 88 -7.67 -19.13 22.26
CA LYS A 88 -7.26 -20.49 21.85
C LYS A 88 -7.42 -20.68 20.33
N GLY A 89 -6.33 -21.07 19.66
CA GLY A 89 -6.32 -21.34 18.20
C GLY A 89 -6.14 -20.09 17.34
N TYR A 90 -5.72 -18.98 17.96
CA TYR A 90 -5.49 -17.70 17.32
C TYR A 90 -4.11 -17.15 17.66
N VAL A 91 -3.53 -16.39 16.73
CA VAL A 91 -2.25 -15.71 16.89
C VAL A 91 -2.31 -14.27 16.41
N THR A 92 -1.46 -13.43 16.99
CA THR A 92 -1.24 -12.04 16.60
C THR A 92 0.25 -11.70 16.68
N ASP A 93 0.70 -10.69 15.93
CA ASP A 93 2.04 -10.11 16.02
C ASP A 93 2.09 -8.88 16.94
N LYS A 94 0.93 -8.27 17.22
CA LYS A 94 0.78 -7.12 18.11
C LYS A 94 0.20 -7.54 19.46
N THR A 95 1.06 -7.99 20.37
CA THR A 95 0.68 -8.42 21.73
C THR A 95 0.60 -7.28 22.73
N GLN A 96 0.88 -6.05 22.33
CA GLN A 96 0.84 -4.87 23.22
C GLN A 96 0.33 -3.65 22.45
N LYS A 97 -0.52 -2.85 23.11
CA LYS A 97 -1.06 -1.60 22.58
C LYS A 97 -1.06 -0.52 23.64
N GLU A 98 -0.76 0.71 23.22
CA GLU A 98 -0.91 1.91 24.05
C GLU A 98 -2.29 2.51 23.86
N LEU A 99 -2.84 3.04 24.95
CA LEU A 99 -4.15 3.68 25.00
C LEU A 99 -4.00 5.02 25.71
N GLN A 100 -4.30 6.11 25.00
CA GLN A 100 -4.36 7.44 25.59
C GLN A 100 -5.79 7.77 25.99
N LEU A 101 -6.06 7.86 27.28
CA LEU A 101 -7.37 8.24 27.81
C LEU A 101 -7.46 9.75 28.04
N SER A 102 -8.58 10.34 27.60
CA SER A 102 -8.95 11.74 27.84
C SER A 102 -10.39 11.85 28.37
N SER A 103 -10.69 12.92 29.11
CA SER A 103 -11.90 13.18 29.92
C SER A 103 -13.26 13.24 29.21
N SER A 104 -13.42 12.67 28.01
CA SER A 104 -14.70 12.82 27.29
C SER A 104 -15.16 11.67 26.41
N ASN A 105 -14.29 10.74 26.01
CA ASN A 105 -14.65 9.67 25.08
C ASN A 105 -14.27 8.28 25.61
N CYS A 106 -15.15 7.30 25.41
CA CYS A 106 -14.78 5.90 25.60
C CYS A 106 -13.96 5.42 24.41
N GLU A 107 -12.70 5.10 24.64
CA GLU A 107 -11.81 4.59 23.60
C GLU A 107 -12.07 3.09 23.35
N ASN A 108 -11.75 2.61 22.14
CA ASN A 108 -11.85 1.19 21.81
C ASN A 108 -10.50 0.66 21.34
N ILE A 109 -9.97 -0.33 22.07
CA ILE A 109 -8.74 -1.03 21.71
C ILE A 109 -9.11 -2.40 21.15
N VAL A 110 -8.79 -2.61 19.88
CA VAL A 110 -9.05 -3.87 19.18
C VAL A 110 -7.75 -4.64 19.03
N PHE A 111 -7.68 -5.88 19.49
CA PHE A 111 -6.63 -6.83 19.13
C PHE A 111 -7.10 -7.67 17.95
N HIS A 112 -6.35 -7.62 16.84
CA HIS A 112 -6.67 -8.40 15.65
C HIS A 112 -5.88 -9.72 15.65
N TYR A 113 -6.59 -10.80 15.37
CA TYR A 113 -6.06 -12.16 15.38
C TYR A 113 -6.27 -12.87 14.05
N ILE A 114 -5.36 -13.80 13.78
CA ILE A 114 -5.46 -14.74 12.67
C ILE A 114 -5.73 -16.13 13.26
N ASN A 115 -6.69 -16.85 12.68
CA ASN A 115 -6.89 -18.26 13.03
C ASN A 115 -5.64 -19.08 12.63
N GLU A 116 -5.05 -19.77 13.61
CA GLU A 116 -3.78 -20.49 13.42
C GLU A 116 -3.83 -21.55 12.32
N ARG A 117 -5.00 -22.17 12.14
CA ARG A 117 -5.19 -23.29 11.21
C ARG A 117 -5.53 -22.81 9.81
N THR A 118 -6.47 -21.86 9.68
CA THR A 118 -6.95 -21.45 8.36
C THR A 118 -6.11 -20.34 7.75
N ARG A 119 -5.44 -19.52 8.57
CA ARG A 119 -4.70 -18.33 8.13
C ARG A 119 -5.52 -17.40 7.22
N ALA A 120 -6.84 -17.43 7.39
CA ALA A 120 -7.74 -16.63 6.59
C ALA A 120 -7.53 -15.14 6.91
N ILE A 121 -7.40 -14.33 5.86
CA ILE A 121 -7.28 -12.87 5.93
C ILE A 121 -8.19 -12.25 4.85
N PRO A 122 -8.60 -10.99 5.00
CA PRO A 122 -9.51 -10.35 4.06
C PRO A 122 -8.99 -10.35 2.61
N GLN A 123 -9.91 -10.46 1.66
CA GLN A 123 -9.56 -10.27 0.25
C GLN A 123 -9.38 -8.78 -0.10
N SER A 124 -10.01 -7.89 0.67
CA SER A 124 -9.91 -6.45 0.51
C SER A 124 -9.86 -5.73 1.85
N LEU A 125 -9.22 -4.56 1.89
CA LEU A 125 -9.14 -3.69 3.05
C LEU A 125 -9.62 -2.29 2.68
N LYS A 126 -10.30 -1.61 3.62
CA LYS A 126 -10.48 -0.16 3.58
C LYS A 126 -9.40 0.50 4.40
N LEU A 127 -8.85 1.58 3.87
CA LEU A 127 -7.66 2.23 4.39
C LEU A 127 -7.84 3.73 4.39
N LYS A 128 -7.24 4.39 5.35
CA LYS A 128 -7.14 5.84 5.44
C LYS A 128 -5.67 6.24 5.29
N PHE A 129 -5.35 7.05 4.28
CA PHE A 129 -4.01 7.64 4.15
C PHE A 129 -3.94 8.90 4.99
N TYR A 130 -3.06 8.91 5.99
CA TYR A 130 -2.80 10.05 6.84
C TYR A 130 -1.42 10.64 6.57
N ARG A 131 -1.29 11.94 6.86
CA ARG A 131 -0.02 12.61 6.99
C ARG A 131 0.35 12.73 8.48
N THR A 132 1.50 12.25 8.89
CA THR A 132 1.90 12.13 10.31
C THR A 132 2.43 13.42 10.91
N ASP A 133 3.00 14.33 10.11
CA ASP A 133 3.48 15.65 10.57
C ASP A 133 2.34 16.58 10.98
N THR A 134 1.18 16.47 10.33
CA THR A 134 -0.01 17.29 10.61
C THR A 134 -1.19 16.51 11.18
N ASN A 135 -1.06 15.19 11.32
CA ASN A 135 -2.13 14.27 11.70
C ASN A 135 -3.42 14.46 10.86
N GLU A 136 -3.25 14.68 9.56
CA GLU A 136 -4.33 15.01 8.62
C GLU A 136 -4.75 13.78 7.81
N LEU A 137 -6.05 13.50 7.76
CA LEU A 137 -6.62 12.51 6.83
C LEU A 137 -6.57 13.09 5.42
N MET A 138 -5.74 12.50 4.56
CA MET A 138 -5.62 12.96 3.17
C MET A 138 -6.72 12.38 2.30
N ARG A 139 -6.97 11.07 2.41
CA ARG A 139 -7.95 10.34 1.59
C ARG A 139 -8.14 8.90 2.07
N GLU A 140 -9.32 8.35 1.78
CA GLU A 140 -9.61 6.93 1.92
C GLU A 140 -9.32 6.15 0.62
N TYR A 141 -8.85 4.93 0.78
CA TYR A 141 -8.48 4.01 -0.29
C TYR A 141 -8.98 2.60 0.02
N ASN A 142 -9.09 1.79 -1.03
CA ASN A 142 -9.22 0.35 -0.86
C ASN A 142 -7.91 -0.32 -1.25
N ALA A 143 -7.71 -1.51 -0.71
CA ALA A 143 -6.69 -2.43 -1.17
C ALA A 143 -7.27 -3.80 -1.45
N VAL A 144 -6.62 -4.51 -2.38
CA VAL A 144 -6.97 -5.86 -2.78
C VAL A 144 -5.78 -6.79 -2.58
N ARG A 145 -6.06 -8.01 -2.13
CA ARG A 145 -5.04 -9.03 -1.92
C ARG A 145 -4.72 -9.74 -3.23
N ILE A 146 -3.46 -9.68 -3.67
CA ILE A 146 -2.99 -10.33 -4.90
C ILE A 146 -1.70 -11.08 -4.57
N GLY A 147 -1.74 -12.40 -4.66
CA GLY A 147 -0.64 -13.25 -4.22
C GLY A 147 -0.31 -13.03 -2.73
N GLU A 148 0.93 -12.67 -2.45
CA GLU A 148 1.45 -12.45 -1.09
C GLU A 148 1.45 -10.97 -0.67
N TYR A 149 0.61 -10.15 -1.29
CA TYR A 149 0.56 -8.70 -1.07
C TYR A 149 -0.86 -8.19 -0.97
N TYR A 150 -1.05 -7.11 -0.22
CA TYR A 150 -2.12 -6.14 -0.47
C TYR A 150 -1.60 -5.01 -1.36
N TRP A 151 -2.42 -4.60 -2.31
CA TRP A 151 -2.14 -3.49 -3.22
C TRP A 151 -3.26 -2.46 -3.16
N ILE A 152 -2.92 -1.17 -3.14
CA ILE A 152 -3.92 -0.13 -3.38
C ILE A 152 -4.52 -0.36 -4.77
N ASP A 153 -5.86 -0.40 -4.82
CA ASP A 153 -6.63 -0.85 -5.99
C ASP A 153 -6.80 0.22 -7.08
N GLN A 154 -6.23 1.41 -6.86
CA GLN A 154 -6.23 2.52 -7.80
C GLN A 154 -4.99 3.39 -7.61
N ASN A 155 -4.68 4.23 -8.60
CA ASN A 155 -3.63 5.24 -8.44
C ASN A 155 -4.04 6.25 -7.36
N PHE A 156 -3.08 6.75 -6.59
CA PHE A 156 -3.37 7.81 -5.62
C PHE A 156 -3.87 9.09 -6.29
N THR A 157 -4.70 9.82 -5.54
CA THR A 157 -5.46 10.98 -6.03
C THR A 157 -5.49 12.13 -5.04
N HIS A 158 -4.88 12.00 -3.86
CA HIS A 158 -4.84 13.07 -2.87
C HIS A 158 -3.77 14.12 -3.24
N ILE A 159 -4.00 15.36 -2.84
CA ILE A 159 -3.03 16.45 -3.05
C ILE A 159 -1.94 16.33 -1.99
N VAL A 160 -0.66 16.45 -2.38
CA VAL A 160 0.45 16.55 -1.43
C VAL A 160 0.83 18.03 -1.30
N PRO A 161 0.64 18.69 -0.14
CA PRO A 161 0.85 20.12 0.02
C PRO A 161 2.32 20.45 0.29
N TRP A 162 3.23 20.11 -0.63
CA TRP A 162 4.67 20.30 -0.42
C TRP A 162 5.35 21.10 -1.54
N GLY A 163 5.97 22.21 -1.14
CA GLY A 163 6.90 23.03 -1.93
C GLY A 163 6.31 23.90 -3.06
N SER A 164 7.09 24.85 -3.56
CA SER A 164 6.78 25.65 -4.75
C SER A 164 7.44 25.04 -5.99
N ASP A 165 6.72 24.94 -7.11
CA ASP A 165 7.16 24.36 -8.41
C ASP A 165 7.06 22.82 -8.54
N TYR A 166 5.91 22.24 -8.16
CA TYR A 166 5.59 20.81 -8.29
C TYR A 166 4.33 20.55 -9.10
N GLU A 167 3.82 19.32 -9.16
CA GLU A 167 2.60 18.96 -9.91
C GLU A 167 1.40 19.87 -9.58
N ASN A 168 1.34 20.42 -8.35
CA ASN A 168 0.30 21.36 -7.94
C ASN A 168 0.38 22.71 -8.67
N SER A 169 1.57 23.12 -9.12
CA SER A 169 1.80 24.31 -9.94
C SER A 169 1.50 24.07 -11.42
N TYR A 170 1.38 22.80 -11.84
CA TYR A 170 1.04 22.39 -13.19
C TYR A 170 -0.16 21.45 -13.16
N PRO A 171 -1.36 21.90 -12.76
CA PRO A 171 -2.52 21.03 -12.72
C PRO A 171 -2.86 20.50 -14.12
N ILE A 172 -3.53 19.35 -14.18
CA ILE A 172 -4.10 18.86 -15.43
C ILE A 172 -5.19 19.84 -15.90
N THR A 173 -5.19 20.16 -17.19
CA THR A 173 -6.19 21.00 -17.86
C THR A 173 -6.66 20.32 -19.14
N GLN A 174 -7.86 20.66 -19.61
CA GLN A 174 -8.35 20.15 -20.90
C GLN A 174 -7.41 20.57 -22.04
N VAL A 175 -6.89 21.81 -22.02
CA VAL A 175 -5.91 22.29 -23.01
C VAL A 175 -4.66 21.41 -23.08
N LEU A 176 -4.18 20.92 -21.93
CA LEU A 176 -3.01 20.04 -21.87
C LEU A 176 -3.34 18.64 -22.38
N LEU A 177 -4.54 18.12 -22.10
CA LEU A 177 -5.02 16.86 -22.67
C LEU A 177 -5.17 16.97 -24.18
N ASP A 178 -5.85 18.00 -24.68
CA ASP A 178 -6.07 18.25 -26.11
C ASP A 178 -4.74 18.32 -26.85
N LYS A 179 -3.77 19.07 -26.29
CA LYS A 179 -2.39 19.14 -26.82
C LYS A 179 -1.75 17.76 -26.95
N TYR A 180 -1.91 16.87 -25.97
CA TYR A 180 -1.37 15.51 -26.05
C TYR A 180 -2.10 14.66 -27.09
N VAL A 181 -3.44 14.67 -27.06
CA VAL A 181 -4.31 13.85 -27.91
C VAL A 181 -4.10 14.21 -29.39
N GLU A 182 -3.98 15.51 -29.71
CA GLU A 182 -3.66 15.98 -31.07
C GLU A 182 -2.28 15.48 -31.56
N ARG A 183 -1.27 15.47 -30.68
CA ARG A 183 0.09 14.99 -31.03
C ARG A 183 0.12 13.51 -31.40
N ILE A 184 -0.72 12.70 -30.77
CA ILE A 184 -0.86 11.27 -31.12
C ILE A 184 -1.89 11.04 -32.24
N LEU A 185 -2.31 12.11 -32.93
CA LEU A 185 -3.23 12.09 -34.07
C LEU A 185 -4.60 11.48 -33.76
N ILE A 186 -5.09 11.74 -32.54
CA ILE A 186 -6.47 11.49 -32.14
C ILE A 186 -7.19 12.85 -32.12
N ASP A 187 -8.45 12.89 -32.56
CA ASP A 187 -9.29 14.08 -32.48
C ASP A 187 -9.57 14.43 -31.00
N PRO A 188 -9.19 15.64 -30.51
CA PRO A 188 -9.43 16.04 -29.13
C PRO A 188 -10.89 15.96 -28.67
N ASP A 189 -11.87 16.13 -29.58
CA ASP A 189 -13.29 16.03 -29.21
C ASP A 189 -13.68 14.60 -28.75
N LEU A 190 -12.88 13.57 -29.08
CA LEU A 190 -13.08 12.19 -28.62
C LEU A 190 -12.62 11.96 -27.16
N PHE A 191 -11.90 12.90 -26.57
CA PHE A 191 -11.42 12.82 -25.18
C PHE A 191 -11.65 14.12 -24.40
N LYS A 192 -12.79 14.76 -24.68
CA LYS A 192 -13.21 16.00 -24.02
C LYS A 192 -13.96 15.70 -22.73
N LEU A 193 -13.46 16.21 -21.62
CA LEU A 193 -14.06 15.98 -20.30
C LEU A 193 -14.94 17.17 -19.90
N GLU A 194 -16.20 16.91 -19.53
CA GLU A 194 -17.08 17.93 -18.93
C GLU A 194 -16.51 18.47 -17.60
N ASN A 195 -15.84 17.60 -16.85
CA ASN A 195 -15.15 17.93 -15.61
C ASN A 195 -13.73 17.39 -15.65
N ILE A 196 -12.75 18.28 -15.79
CA ILE A 196 -11.33 17.92 -15.86
C ILE A 196 -10.84 17.14 -14.64
N ASN A 197 -11.45 17.34 -13.46
CA ASN A 197 -11.07 16.62 -12.24
C ASN A 197 -11.38 15.11 -12.33
N ASN A 198 -12.26 14.70 -13.25
CA ASN A 198 -12.48 13.28 -13.52
C ASN A 198 -11.20 12.61 -14.03
N PHE A 199 -10.31 13.35 -14.72
CA PHE A 199 -9.05 12.79 -15.19
C PHE A 199 -8.22 12.21 -14.04
N GLU A 200 -7.88 13.04 -13.06
CA GLU A 200 -7.10 12.60 -11.90
C GLU A 200 -7.87 11.64 -10.99
N LYS A 201 -9.21 11.74 -10.94
CA LYS A 201 -10.05 10.81 -10.18
C LYS A 201 -9.93 9.38 -10.71
N TYR A 202 -9.87 9.19 -12.03
CA TYR A 202 -9.94 7.87 -12.64
C TYR A 202 -8.60 7.36 -13.19
N TYR A 203 -7.71 8.21 -13.71
CA TYR A 203 -6.33 7.84 -14.07
C TYR A 203 -5.36 7.95 -12.90
N GLY A 204 -5.70 8.71 -11.86
CA GLY A 204 -4.77 9.05 -10.79
C GLY A 204 -4.02 10.34 -11.00
N ARG A 205 -3.45 10.86 -9.92
CA ARG A 205 -2.52 11.99 -9.94
C ARG A 205 -1.11 11.53 -10.30
N TYR A 206 -0.35 12.47 -10.85
CA TYR A 206 1.06 12.30 -11.17
C TYR A 206 1.86 13.07 -10.15
N TYR A 207 2.66 12.35 -9.37
CA TYR A 207 3.45 12.93 -8.31
C TYR A 207 4.88 13.13 -8.79
N SER A 208 5.43 14.30 -8.52
CA SER A 208 6.86 14.53 -8.66
C SER A 208 7.65 13.71 -7.65
N TYR A 209 8.93 13.51 -7.92
CA TYR A 209 9.87 12.84 -7.02
C TYR A 209 9.81 13.41 -5.58
N PRO A 210 9.81 14.73 -5.35
CA PRO A 210 9.80 15.23 -3.97
C PRO A 210 8.47 15.04 -3.25
N SER A 211 7.34 15.06 -3.97
CA SER A 211 6.05 14.66 -3.41
C SER A 211 6.06 13.19 -2.97
N ILE A 212 6.66 12.30 -3.76
CA ILE A 212 6.80 10.89 -3.39
C ILE A 212 7.70 10.72 -2.16
N LEU A 213 8.81 11.47 -2.07
CA LEU A 213 9.63 11.46 -0.85
C LEU A 213 8.86 11.95 0.38
N SER A 214 8.06 12.99 0.22
CA SER A 214 7.19 13.50 1.28
C SER A 214 6.20 12.44 1.73
N MET A 215 5.55 11.75 0.80
CA MET A 215 4.65 10.63 1.09
C MET A 215 5.37 9.48 1.78
N ASN A 216 6.58 9.11 1.35
CA ASN A 216 7.35 8.04 1.99
C ASN A 216 7.81 8.42 3.41
N LYS A 217 8.04 9.71 3.68
CA LYS A 217 8.49 10.20 4.98
C LYS A 217 7.35 10.41 5.97
N TYR A 218 6.23 10.93 5.49
CA TYR A 218 5.13 11.40 6.36
C TYR A 218 3.82 10.65 6.14
N GLY A 219 3.71 9.80 5.11
CA GLY A 219 2.51 9.03 4.85
C GLY A 219 2.39 7.82 5.75
N GLN A 220 1.18 7.56 6.25
CA GLN A 220 0.84 6.39 7.05
C GLN A 220 -0.52 5.86 6.62
N MET A 221 -0.63 4.55 6.42
CA MET A 221 -1.92 3.89 6.24
C MET A 221 -2.51 3.54 7.61
N ARG A 222 -3.80 3.79 7.78
CA ARG A 222 -4.58 3.39 8.94
C ARG A 222 -5.78 2.53 8.53
N ASN A 223 -6.24 1.65 9.41
CA ASN A 223 -7.47 0.87 9.19
C ASN A 223 -8.73 1.71 9.49
N GLU A 224 -9.91 1.09 9.44
CA GLU A 224 -11.19 1.76 9.74
C GLU A 224 -11.27 2.26 11.20
N ASP A 225 -10.59 1.57 12.12
CA ASP A 225 -10.48 1.90 13.55
C ASP A 225 -9.35 2.94 13.84
N ASP A 226 -8.81 3.59 12.81
CA ASP A 226 -7.72 4.57 12.90
C ASP A 226 -6.40 4.03 13.49
N GLU A 227 -6.22 2.71 13.53
CA GLU A 227 -4.95 2.08 13.89
C GLU A 227 -3.93 2.19 12.76
N ALA A 228 -2.72 2.65 13.07
CA ALA A 228 -1.58 2.62 12.18
C ALA A 228 -1.21 1.21 11.72
N LEU A 229 -1.07 1.04 10.40
CA LEU A 229 -0.71 -0.21 9.76
C LEU A 229 0.74 -0.16 9.27
N ASP A 230 1.52 -1.16 9.68
CA ASP A 230 2.91 -1.29 9.28
C ASP A 230 3.07 -1.89 7.87
N GLY A 231 4.24 -1.68 7.27
CA GLY A 231 4.66 -2.34 6.02
C GLY A 231 4.04 -1.78 4.73
N TRP A 232 3.10 -0.82 4.81
CA TRP A 232 2.62 -0.08 3.65
C TRP A 232 3.70 0.89 3.15
N ARG A 233 4.04 0.78 1.87
CA ARG A 233 5.10 1.61 1.27
C ARG A 233 4.97 1.72 -0.24
N LEU A 234 5.78 2.61 -0.82
CA LEU A 234 6.09 2.57 -2.25
C LEU A 234 6.69 1.19 -2.61
N PRO A 235 6.24 0.54 -3.70
CA PRO A 235 6.74 -0.75 -4.13
C PRO A 235 8.21 -0.68 -4.59
N TYR A 236 8.93 -1.79 -4.47
CA TYR A 236 10.17 -2.03 -5.22
C TYR A 236 9.82 -2.67 -6.58
N SER A 237 10.77 -2.70 -7.51
CA SER A 237 10.57 -3.40 -8.79
C SER A 237 10.23 -4.88 -8.60
N GLU A 238 10.81 -5.55 -7.60
CA GLU A 238 10.53 -6.96 -7.29
C GLU A 238 9.09 -7.23 -6.85
N ASP A 239 8.44 -6.29 -6.17
CA ASP A 239 7.03 -6.42 -5.77
C ASP A 239 6.14 -6.46 -7.03
N TYR A 240 6.45 -5.62 -8.03
CA TYR A 240 5.76 -5.62 -9.32
C TYR A 240 6.04 -6.88 -10.14
N ARG A 241 7.26 -7.44 -10.10
CA ARG A 241 7.55 -8.71 -10.77
C ARG A 241 6.66 -9.84 -10.22
N GLN A 242 6.49 -9.90 -8.90
CA GLN A 242 5.56 -10.86 -8.29
C GLN A 242 4.11 -10.57 -8.67
N LEU A 243 3.67 -9.31 -8.65
CA LEU A 243 2.32 -8.93 -9.11
C LEU A 243 2.07 -9.33 -10.56
N PHE A 244 3.03 -9.09 -11.46
CA PHE A 244 2.91 -9.45 -12.87
C PHE A 244 2.86 -10.96 -13.04
N ALA A 245 3.69 -11.72 -12.33
CA ALA A 245 3.62 -13.18 -12.27
C ALA A 245 2.32 -13.74 -11.66
N MET A 246 1.41 -12.91 -11.13
CA MET A 246 0.05 -13.33 -10.78
C MET A 246 -0.91 -13.26 -11.98
N SER A 247 -0.47 -12.75 -13.13
CA SER A 247 -1.27 -12.71 -14.36
C SER A 247 -1.21 -14.07 -15.07
N PRO A 248 -2.36 -14.64 -15.50
CA PRO A 248 -2.36 -15.87 -16.28
C PRO A 248 -1.85 -15.64 -17.69
N PHE A 249 -1.30 -16.68 -18.32
CA PHE A 249 -0.94 -16.62 -19.74
C PHE A 249 -2.21 -16.54 -20.60
N ASN A 250 -2.47 -15.37 -21.17
CA ASN A 250 -3.61 -15.11 -22.02
C ASN A 250 -3.26 -15.43 -23.48
N THR A 251 -4.06 -16.30 -24.08
CA THR A 251 -3.89 -16.77 -25.47
C THR A 251 -5.01 -16.29 -26.40
N THR A 252 -5.82 -15.33 -25.94
CA THR A 252 -6.94 -14.80 -26.72
C THR A 252 -6.48 -14.16 -28.04
N TYR A 253 -5.31 -13.53 -28.04
CA TYR A 253 -4.76 -12.79 -29.18
C TYR A 253 -3.38 -13.29 -29.63
N ASP A 254 -2.85 -14.30 -28.96
CA ASP A 254 -1.51 -14.84 -29.17
C ASP A 254 -1.57 -16.35 -29.35
N SER A 255 -0.55 -16.91 -30.00
CA SER A 255 -0.35 -18.36 -29.97
C SER A 255 -0.14 -18.83 -28.53
N PRO A 256 -0.50 -20.08 -28.18
CA PRO A 256 -0.22 -20.64 -26.87
C PRO A 256 1.23 -20.40 -26.44
N HIS A 257 1.42 -19.79 -25.27
CA HIS A 257 2.72 -19.40 -24.77
C HIS A 257 2.77 -19.55 -23.24
N THR A 258 3.97 -19.54 -22.70
CA THR A 258 4.27 -19.54 -21.25
C THR A 258 5.26 -18.44 -20.88
N ASP A 259 5.44 -17.50 -21.80
CA ASP A 259 6.40 -16.42 -21.70
C ASP A 259 5.58 -15.16 -21.41
N LEU A 260 5.37 -14.89 -20.13
CA LEU A 260 4.53 -13.77 -19.69
C LEU A 260 4.95 -12.48 -20.40
N ASN A 261 3.96 -11.78 -20.93
CA ASN A 261 4.16 -10.53 -21.64
C ASN A 261 3.21 -9.44 -21.11
N GLU A 262 3.34 -8.24 -21.66
CA GLU A 262 2.57 -7.07 -21.30
C GLU A 262 1.05 -7.23 -21.56
N ARG A 263 0.64 -8.02 -22.55
CA ARG A 263 -0.79 -8.30 -22.82
C ARG A 263 -1.40 -9.15 -21.72
N ASP A 264 -0.66 -10.11 -21.16
CA ASP A 264 -1.12 -10.90 -20.02
C ASP A 264 -1.38 -10.02 -18.80
N VAL A 265 -0.43 -9.12 -18.52
CA VAL A 265 -0.54 -8.17 -17.40
C VAL A 265 -1.74 -7.24 -17.60
N ARG A 266 -1.91 -6.66 -18.79
CA ARG A 266 -3.10 -5.84 -19.10
C ARG A 266 -4.38 -6.65 -19.01
N PHE A 267 -4.39 -7.88 -19.51
CA PHE A 267 -5.57 -8.76 -19.46
C PHE A 267 -6.02 -9.04 -18.02
N ALA A 268 -5.08 -9.24 -17.11
CA ALA A 268 -5.38 -9.56 -15.72
C ALA A 268 -5.70 -8.33 -14.87
N LEU A 269 -4.95 -7.24 -15.07
CA LEU A 269 -4.88 -6.12 -14.11
C LEU A 269 -5.57 -4.84 -14.60
N SER A 270 -5.77 -4.65 -15.90
CA SER A 270 -6.38 -3.41 -16.42
C SER A 270 -7.79 -3.20 -15.90
N ALA A 271 -8.15 -1.93 -15.71
CA ALA A 271 -9.53 -1.58 -15.42
C ALA A 271 -10.44 -2.04 -16.57
N LYS A 272 -11.59 -2.61 -16.23
CA LYS A 272 -12.57 -3.06 -17.23
C LYS A 272 -13.46 -1.90 -17.65
N ASN A 273 -13.85 -1.88 -18.92
CA ASN A 273 -14.85 -0.94 -19.42
C ASN A 273 -16.16 -1.08 -18.62
N GLY A 274 -16.70 0.05 -18.16
CA GLY A 274 -17.86 0.13 -17.28
C GLY A 274 -17.55 0.03 -15.78
N GLU A 275 -16.40 -0.52 -15.37
CA GLU A 275 -15.98 -0.55 -13.95
C GLU A 275 -15.26 0.76 -13.56
N ASN A 276 -14.53 1.35 -14.52
CA ASN A 276 -13.98 2.70 -14.42
C ASN A 276 -14.56 3.53 -15.56
N ALA A 277 -15.09 4.73 -15.24
CA ALA A 277 -15.80 5.59 -16.20
C ALA A 277 -14.91 6.06 -17.36
N MET A 278 -13.58 5.96 -17.25
CA MET A 278 -12.64 6.34 -18.30
C MET A 278 -11.81 5.17 -18.84
N ALA A 279 -12.22 3.93 -18.53
CA ALA A 279 -11.64 2.73 -19.10
C ALA A 279 -12.28 2.38 -20.45
N TYR A 280 -12.01 3.19 -21.47
CA TYR A 280 -12.49 2.95 -22.82
C TYR A 280 -11.39 3.22 -23.85
N ASN A 281 -11.46 2.49 -24.96
CA ASN A 281 -10.59 2.70 -26.11
C ASN A 281 -11.21 3.72 -27.07
N ILE A 282 -10.38 4.58 -27.65
CA ILE A 282 -10.76 5.53 -28.69
C ILE A 282 -10.57 4.83 -30.03
N GLY A 283 -11.69 4.53 -30.71
CA GLY A 283 -11.75 3.60 -31.84
C GLY A 283 -11.82 4.22 -33.24
N SER A 284 -11.76 5.54 -33.38
CA SER A 284 -11.90 6.24 -34.67
C SER A 284 -10.62 6.98 -35.06
N GLY A 285 -10.21 6.88 -36.33
CA GLY A 285 -9.03 7.56 -36.90
C GLY A 285 -7.90 6.61 -37.31
N THR A 286 -6.78 7.17 -37.78
CA THR A 286 -5.57 6.42 -38.15
C THR A 286 -4.86 5.81 -36.93
N TYR A 287 -5.01 6.44 -35.77
CA TYR A 287 -4.42 6.01 -34.50
C TYR A 287 -5.53 5.69 -33.51
N LYS A 288 -5.46 4.50 -32.91
CA LYS A 288 -6.46 3.97 -31.98
C LYS A 288 -5.78 3.54 -30.69
N THR A 289 -6.51 3.67 -29.57
CA THR A 289 -6.05 3.12 -28.29
C THR A 289 -6.58 1.68 -28.13
N TYR A 290 -5.87 0.86 -27.36
CA TYR A 290 -6.15 -0.59 -27.27
C TYR A 290 -6.05 -1.14 -25.83
N TRP A 291 -5.78 -0.27 -24.85
CA TRP A 291 -5.44 -0.72 -23.50
C TRP A 291 -6.55 -1.54 -22.86
N PHE A 292 -7.79 -1.13 -23.07
CA PHE A 292 -8.99 -1.69 -22.46
C PHE A 292 -9.69 -2.74 -23.33
N ASP A 293 -8.95 -3.36 -24.26
CA ASP A 293 -9.42 -4.55 -24.98
C ASP A 293 -9.79 -5.66 -23.98
N ASN A 294 -10.48 -6.70 -24.44
CA ASN A 294 -11.09 -7.74 -23.60
C ASN A 294 -10.17 -8.20 -22.46
N ASN A 295 -10.46 -7.74 -21.24
CA ASN A 295 -9.70 -7.98 -20.02
C ASN A 295 -10.64 -8.42 -18.90
N THR A 296 -10.06 -9.02 -17.88
CA THR A 296 -10.82 -9.61 -16.76
C THR A 296 -10.89 -8.68 -15.56
N ASN A 297 -9.89 -7.82 -15.37
CA ASN A 297 -9.65 -7.11 -14.11
C ASN A 297 -9.82 -8.06 -12.91
N MET A 298 -9.30 -9.29 -13.02
CA MET A 298 -9.70 -10.41 -12.15
C MET A 298 -9.42 -10.17 -10.66
N TYR A 299 -8.44 -9.31 -10.37
CA TYR A 299 -8.06 -8.93 -9.02
C TYR A 299 -8.64 -7.60 -8.55
N LYS A 300 -9.42 -6.90 -9.39
CA LYS A 300 -9.86 -5.51 -9.14
C LYS A 300 -8.69 -4.58 -8.85
N PHE A 301 -7.57 -4.77 -9.56
CA PHE A 301 -6.42 -3.89 -9.45
C PHE A 301 -6.63 -2.58 -10.24
N ASN A 302 -7.51 -2.54 -11.24
CA ASN A 302 -7.85 -1.31 -11.98
C ASN A 302 -6.62 -0.56 -12.52
N LEU A 303 -5.69 -1.26 -13.18
CA LEU A 303 -4.54 -0.65 -13.84
C LEU A 303 -5.02 0.27 -14.98
N MET A 304 -4.54 1.52 -14.95
CA MET A 304 -4.84 2.54 -15.95
C MET A 304 -3.56 2.91 -16.71
N PRO A 305 -3.63 3.15 -18.03
CA PRO A 305 -2.50 3.57 -18.84
C PRO A 305 -2.23 5.06 -18.72
N GLY A 306 -1.88 5.52 -17.52
CA GLY A 306 -1.64 6.94 -17.26
C GLY A 306 -0.39 7.50 -17.94
N GLY A 307 0.55 6.67 -18.38
CA GLY A 307 1.85 7.13 -18.81
C GLY A 307 2.55 7.96 -17.73
N ALA A 308 3.08 9.13 -18.10
CA ALA A 308 3.79 10.02 -17.18
C ALA A 308 3.58 11.50 -17.54
N ARG A 309 4.12 12.42 -16.73
CA ARG A 309 4.23 13.84 -17.10
C ARG A 309 5.66 14.35 -17.05
N LEU A 310 5.96 15.31 -17.91
CA LEU A 310 7.28 15.93 -18.00
C LEU A 310 7.60 16.71 -16.72
N ASN A 311 8.87 16.69 -16.33
CA ASN A 311 9.37 17.37 -15.14
C ASN A 311 10.15 18.67 -15.44
N GLY A 312 10.31 18.98 -16.73
CA GLY A 312 11.04 20.14 -17.21
C GLY A 312 10.68 20.47 -18.65
N ASP A 313 11.13 21.63 -19.11
CA ASP A 313 10.97 22.07 -20.49
C ASP A 313 12.05 21.44 -21.38
N GLY A 314 11.69 21.06 -22.60
CA GLY A 314 12.66 20.55 -23.56
C GLY A 314 12.04 19.75 -24.69
N GLN A 315 12.90 19.37 -25.65
CA GLN A 315 12.51 18.42 -26.68
C GLN A 315 12.21 17.07 -26.04
N TRP A 316 11.09 16.48 -26.43
CA TRP A 316 10.67 15.21 -25.90
C TRP A 316 10.11 14.31 -26.99
N CYS A 317 10.58 13.05 -27.00
CA CYS A 317 10.25 12.04 -27.99
C CYS A 317 9.49 10.90 -27.34
N ASN A 318 8.27 10.65 -27.84
CA ASN A 318 7.38 9.65 -27.27
C ASN A 318 7.07 8.48 -28.22
N GLY A 319 7.66 8.43 -29.42
CA GLY A 319 7.42 7.34 -30.36
C GLY A 319 5.99 7.24 -30.89
N LEU A 320 5.11 8.18 -30.52
CA LEU A 320 3.68 8.20 -30.86
C LEU A 320 3.39 9.41 -31.75
N GLY A 321 2.80 9.17 -32.92
CA GLY A 321 2.50 10.23 -33.89
C GLY A 321 3.67 10.56 -34.85
N PRO A 322 3.58 11.68 -35.60
CA PRO A 322 4.57 12.07 -36.60
C PRO A 322 5.97 12.28 -36.02
N SER A 323 7.00 12.13 -36.86
CA SER A 323 8.41 12.36 -36.47
C SER A 323 8.86 11.56 -35.24
N ASN A 324 8.37 10.33 -35.10
CA ASN A 324 8.60 9.47 -33.92
C ASN A 324 8.13 10.13 -32.60
N GLY A 325 7.09 10.97 -32.69
CA GLY A 325 6.52 11.66 -31.54
C GLY A 325 7.44 12.66 -30.85
N CYS A 326 8.40 13.22 -31.59
CA CYS A 326 9.37 14.18 -31.10
C CYS A 326 8.90 15.63 -31.29
N TYR A 327 8.70 16.35 -30.18
CA TYR A 327 8.27 17.75 -30.18
C TYR A 327 9.24 18.61 -29.37
N THR A 328 9.67 19.76 -29.92
CA THR A 328 10.68 20.65 -29.30
C THR A 328 10.13 21.62 -28.26
N ASP A 329 8.81 21.74 -28.18
CA ASP A 329 8.05 22.66 -27.33
C ASP A 329 7.44 21.95 -26.09
N GLY A 330 8.03 20.84 -25.66
CA GLY A 330 7.62 20.15 -24.44
C GLY A 330 7.79 21.07 -23.22
N LYS A 331 6.77 21.11 -22.38
CA LYS A 331 6.72 21.90 -21.14
C LYS A 331 6.60 21.01 -19.92
N LYS A 332 7.14 21.46 -18.79
CA LYS A 332 6.91 20.82 -17.50
C LYS A 332 5.40 20.65 -17.26
N GLY A 333 4.99 19.45 -16.87
CA GLY A 333 3.59 19.06 -16.73
C GLY A 333 2.92 18.53 -18.00
N ASP A 334 3.52 18.61 -19.19
CA ASP A 334 2.94 17.97 -20.38
C ASP A 334 2.83 16.44 -20.19
N ILE A 335 1.81 15.84 -20.80
CA ILE A 335 1.53 14.39 -20.72
C ILE A 335 2.40 13.60 -21.71
N TYR A 336 2.71 12.37 -21.32
CA TYR A 336 3.52 11.44 -22.07
C TYR A 336 2.96 10.00 -22.00
N HIS A 337 2.83 9.32 -23.15
CA HIS A 337 2.37 7.92 -23.31
C HIS A 337 1.05 7.57 -22.59
N LEU A 338 0.14 8.54 -22.42
CA LEU A 338 -1.22 8.27 -21.98
C LEU A 338 -1.91 7.33 -22.99
N PHE A 339 -2.70 6.38 -22.50
CA PHE A 339 -3.34 5.28 -23.24
C PHE A 339 -2.46 4.11 -23.67
N TYR A 340 -1.14 4.30 -23.80
CA TYR A 340 -0.24 3.29 -24.36
C TYR A 340 0.74 2.70 -23.34
N SER A 341 0.94 3.37 -22.21
CA SER A 341 1.78 2.83 -21.13
C SER A 341 1.18 3.05 -19.77
N ALA A 342 1.52 2.17 -18.83
CA ALA A 342 1.40 2.44 -17.41
C ALA A 342 2.81 2.60 -16.82
N ARG A 343 3.11 3.76 -16.24
CA ARG A 343 4.37 4.02 -15.54
C ARG A 343 4.10 4.30 -14.08
N LEU A 344 4.66 3.46 -13.22
CA LEU A 344 4.39 3.46 -11.80
C LEU A 344 5.69 3.70 -11.04
N ALA A 345 5.66 4.62 -10.09
CA ALA A 345 6.80 4.92 -9.24
C ALA A 345 7.17 3.70 -8.38
N VAL A 346 8.46 3.46 -8.25
CA VAL A 346 9.04 2.45 -7.35
C VAL A 346 10.19 3.04 -6.54
N VAL A 347 10.54 2.40 -5.43
CA VAL A 347 11.74 2.72 -4.67
C VAL A 347 12.97 2.39 -5.51
N LYS A 348 13.99 3.25 -5.44
CA LYS A 348 15.33 2.97 -5.96
C LYS A 348 16.29 2.70 -4.81
N GLU A 349 16.69 1.45 -4.63
CA GLU A 349 17.51 1.01 -3.48
C GLU A 349 18.89 1.66 -3.42
N THR A 350 19.51 1.88 -4.58
CA THR A 350 20.89 2.35 -4.68
C THR A 350 21.03 3.86 -4.44
N GLU A 351 19.94 4.62 -4.51
CA GLU A 351 19.95 6.08 -4.38
C GLU A 351 18.66 6.59 -3.74
N ASN A 352 18.61 6.63 -2.41
CA ASN A 352 17.44 7.06 -1.61
C ASN A 352 16.90 8.47 -1.95
N ALA A 353 17.63 9.27 -2.73
CA ALA A 353 17.24 10.58 -3.21
C ALA A 353 16.60 10.55 -4.61
N TYR A 354 16.24 9.40 -5.15
CA TYR A 354 15.54 9.29 -6.42
C TYR A 354 14.50 8.18 -6.39
N ILE A 355 13.54 8.24 -7.31
CA ILE A 355 12.57 7.18 -7.54
C ILE A 355 12.92 6.41 -8.81
N GLY A 356 12.59 5.14 -8.81
CA GLY A 356 12.58 4.33 -10.02
C GLY A 356 11.23 4.35 -10.71
N THR A 357 11.14 3.65 -11.84
CA THR A 357 9.86 3.36 -12.50
C THR A 357 9.79 1.91 -12.92
N VAL A 358 8.60 1.32 -12.77
CA VAL A 358 8.19 0.15 -13.55
C VAL A 358 7.33 0.66 -14.70
N THR A 359 7.51 0.09 -15.88
CA THR A 359 6.76 0.46 -17.08
C THR A 359 6.11 -0.75 -17.71
N ILE A 360 4.85 -0.63 -18.12
CA ILE A 360 4.18 -1.58 -19.02
C ILE A 360 3.95 -0.82 -20.33
N HIS A 361 4.58 -1.25 -21.42
CA HIS A 361 4.47 -0.64 -22.75
C HIS A 361 4.33 -1.72 -23.83
N ASP A 362 5.33 -1.88 -24.71
CA ASP A 362 5.45 -2.99 -25.67
C ASP A 362 5.96 -4.27 -25.01
N LEU A 363 6.56 -4.12 -23.83
CA LEU A 363 7.01 -5.17 -22.92
C LEU A 363 6.81 -4.65 -21.49
N VAL A 364 6.94 -5.55 -20.50
CA VAL A 364 7.07 -5.12 -19.10
C VAL A 364 8.52 -4.73 -18.83
N ASP A 365 8.76 -3.61 -18.17
CA ASP A 365 10.11 -3.19 -17.80
C ASP A 365 10.14 -3.00 -16.29
N THR A 366 10.73 -3.99 -15.61
CA THR A 366 11.00 -3.94 -14.17
C THR A 366 12.48 -3.78 -13.87
N HIS A 367 13.29 -3.42 -14.86
CA HIS A 367 14.67 -3.04 -14.63
C HIS A 367 14.71 -1.77 -13.77
N GLU A 368 15.70 -1.67 -12.88
CA GLU A 368 15.84 -0.52 -11.99
C GLU A 368 16.32 0.71 -12.76
N ASN A 369 15.37 1.42 -13.34
CA ASN A 369 15.59 2.64 -14.09
C ASN A 369 15.25 3.87 -13.26
N LEU A 370 16.12 4.88 -13.30
CA LEU A 370 15.78 6.22 -12.82
C LEU A 370 14.66 6.81 -13.66
N SER A 371 13.73 7.48 -13.00
CA SER A 371 12.76 8.34 -13.67
C SER A 371 12.72 9.70 -13.01
N TYR A 372 12.80 10.73 -13.83
CA TYR A 372 12.62 12.10 -13.37
C TYR A 372 11.21 12.62 -13.64
N HIS A 373 10.37 11.85 -14.32
CA HIS A 373 8.99 12.22 -14.63
C HIS A 373 8.11 12.29 -13.40
N MET A 374 6.99 13.01 -13.51
CA MET A 374 5.90 12.86 -12.56
C MET A 374 5.15 11.57 -12.91
N LEU A 375 4.96 10.70 -11.92
CA LEU A 375 4.46 9.33 -12.12
C LEU A 375 3.22 9.07 -11.28
N ASN A 376 2.39 8.14 -11.74
CA ASN A 376 1.35 7.60 -10.87
C ASN A 376 1.98 6.78 -9.73
N VAL A 377 1.36 6.84 -8.56
CA VAL A 377 1.83 6.17 -7.35
C VAL A 377 0.76 5.25 -6.83
N ARG A 378 1.19 4.05 -6.43
CA ARG A 378 0.41 3.10 -5.62
C ARG A 378 1.32 2.56 -4.54
N TRP A 379 0.76 2.26 -3.39
CA TRP A 379 1.47 1.53 -2.34
C TRP A 379 1.04 0.08 -2.29
N CYS A 380 1.93 -0.75 -1.74
CA CYS A 380 1.65 -2.14 -1.42
C CYS A 380 2.08 -2.45 0.02
N ARG A 381 1.54 -3.53 0.56
CA ARG A 381 2.01 -4.15 1.80
C ARG A 381 2.19 -5.64 1.58
N ARG A 382 3.41 -6.12 1.80
CA ARG A 382 3.69 -7.56 1.82
C ARG A 382 2.98 -8.21 3.01
N LEU A 383 2.43 -9.40 2.82
CA LEU A 383 1.94 -10.23 3.92
C LEU A 383 3.10 -10.63 4.84
N THR A 384 2.86 -10.63 6.15
CA THR A 384 3.83 -11.05 7.15
C THR A 384 4.00 -12.57 7.14
N ASP A 385 5.09 -13.07 7.73
CA ASP A 385 5.28 -14.52 7.90
C ASP A 385 4.13 -15.14 8.71
N LEU A 386 3.53 -14.39 9.64
CA LEU A 386 2.37 -14.83 10.42
C LEU A 386 1.10 -14.99 9.56
N GLU A 387 0.88 -14.06 8.63
CA GLU A 387 -0.23 -14.09 7.67
C GLU A 387 -0.06 -15.20 6.63
N LEU A 388 1.17 -15.42 6.15
CA LEU A 388 1.47 -16.46 5.17
C LEU A 388 1.42 -17.85 5.80
N GLY A 389 2.02 -18.02 6.98
CA GLY A 389 2.18 -19.33 7.64
C GLY A 389 3.15 -20.28 6.92
N TYR A 390 3.96 -19.79 5.99
CA TYR A 390 4.99 -20.57 5.32
C TYR A 390 6.16 -19.72 4.86
N LYS A 391 7.26 -20.41 4.54
CA LYS A 391 8.39 -19.87 3.79
C LYS A 391 8.65 -20.73 2.56
N LEU A 392 9.18 -20.10 1.52
CA LEU A 392 9.60 -20.77 0.29
C LEU A 392 11.11 -20.75 0.20
N TYR A 393 11.69 -21.85 -0.23
CA TYR A 393 13.13 -21.98 -0.40
C TYR A 393 13.43 -22.59 -1.75
N ILE A 394 14.51 -22.14 -2.38
CA ILE A 394 14.99 -22.61 -3.68
C ILE A 394 16.40 -23.19 -3.53
N ASN A 395 16.68 -24.27 -4.23
CA ASN A 395 18.01 -24.87 -4.25
C ASN A 395 19.00 -24.02 -5.06
N GLN A 396 20.31 -24.22 -4.81
CA GLN A 396 21.39 -23.52 -5.52
C GLN A 396 21.32 -23.65 -7.05
N GLU A 397 20.92 -24.82 -7.56
CA GLU A 397 20.81 -25.08 -9.00
C GLU A 397 19.57 -24.43 -9.64
N GLN A 398 18.67 -23.85 -8.85
CA GLN A 398 17.38 -23.30 -9.30
C GLN A 398 16.59 -24.31 -10.15
N THR A 399 16.37 -25.50 -9.59
CA THR A 399 15.58 -26.57 -10.21
C THR A 399 14.40 -27.01 -9.36
N ASP A 400 14.44 -26.73 -8.05
CA ASP A 400 13.44 -27.18 -7.09
C ASP A 400 13.11 -26.09 -6.06
N ILE A 401 11.85 -26.09 -5.61
CA ILE A 401 11.31 -25.14 -4.63
C ILE A 401 10.55 -25.93 -3.57
N VAL A 402 10.92 -25.72 -2.31
CA VAL A 402 10.24 -26.32 -1.16
C VAL A 402 9.48 -25.26 -0.37
N LYS A 403 8.24 -25.60 0.01
CA LYS A 403 7.43 -24.85 0.96
C LYS A 403 7.55 -25.49 2.33
N LEU A 404 7.91 -24.71 3.33
CA LEU A 404 8.10 -25.16 4.71
C LEU A 404 7.26 -24.33 5.68
N ASP A 405 6.95 -24.89 6.84
CA ASP A 405 6.40 -24.12 7.96
C ASP A 405 7.42 -23.07 8.43
N ILE A 406 6.94 -21.96 8.99
CA ILE A 406 7.78 -20.83 9.42
C ILE A 406 8.85 -21.21 10.46
N LYS A 407 8.69 -22.34 11.18
CA LYS A 407 9.65 -22.83 12.19
C LYS A 407 10.61 -23.89 11.65
N GLU A 408 10.36 -24.43 10.46
CA GLU A 408 11.17 -25.48 9.87
C GLU A 408 12.47 -24.92 9.29
N SER A 409 13.56 -25.68 9.41
CA SER A 409 14.84 -25.33 8.81
C SER A 409 14.90 -25.82 7.36
N PRO A 410 15.45 -25.02 6.43
CA PRO A 410 15.57 -25.45 5.05
C PRO A 410 16.56 -26.61 4.89
N PRO A 411 16.37 -27.48 3.87
CA PRO A 411 17.36 -28.49 3.53
C PRO A 411 18.73 -27.87 3.19
N SER A 412 19.80 -28.66 3.31
CA SER A 412 21.14 -28.21 2.90
C SER A 412 21.15 -27.81 1.41
N GLY A 413 21.77 -26.68 1.09
CA GLY A 413 21.84 -26.15 -0.28
C GLY A 413 20.60 -25.34 -0.72
N TYR A 414 19.64 -25.12 0.18
CA TYR A 414 18.48 -24.26 -0.07
C TYR A 414 18.67 -22.89 0.60
N LYS A 415 18.20 -21.83 -0.08
CA LYS A 415 18.11 -20.46 0.46
C LYS A 415 16.69 -19.94 0.32
N GLU A 416 16.30 -18.99 1.18
CA GLU A 416 14.95 -18.42 1.10
C GLU A 416 14.72 -17.79 -0.27
N LEU A 417 13.62 -18.18 -0.90
CA LEU A 417 13.23 -17.70 -2.22
C LEU A 417 12.77 -16.25 -2.08
N LYS A 418 13.55 -15.36 -2.68
CA LYS A 418 13.21 -13.94 -2.79
C LYS A 418 11.92 -13.75 -3.59
N HIS A 419 11.32 -12.59 -3.42
CA HIS A 419 10.19 -12.16 -4.23
C HIS A 419 10.60 -11.91 -5.66
N GLY A 420 9.61 -11.91 -6.55
CA GLY A 420 9.82 -11.72 -7.97
C GLY A 420 9.03 -12.74 -8.79
N TYR A 421 9.50 -12.99 -10.01
CA TYR A 421 8.75 -13.81 -10.97
C TYR A 421 8.60 -15.25 -10.51
N ILE A 422 9.68 -15.90 -10.06
CA ILE A 422 9.62 -17.30 -9.61
C ILE A 422 8.60 -17.46 -8.47
N ARG A 423 8.65 -16.57 -7.47
CA ARG A 423 7.75 -16.65 -6.31
C ARG A 423 6.30 -16.37 -6.69
N GLY A 424 6.05 -15.38 -7.54
CA GLY A 424 4.71 -15.08 -8.06
C GLY A 424 4.11 -16.24 -8.84
N PHE A 425 4.87 -16.84 -9.75
CA PHE A 425 4.37 -17.98 -10.53
C PHE A 425 4.14 -19.21 -9.65
N TYR A 426 5.01 -19.47 -8.67
CA TYR A 426 4.79 -20.54 -7.70
C TYR A 426 3.49 -20.32 -6.92
N VAL A 427 3.25 -19.09 -6.45
CA VAL A 427 2.01 -18.74 -5.75
C VAL A 427 0.79 -18.91 -6.67
N GLN A 428 0.86 -18.42 -7.92
CA GLN A 428 -0.26 -18.50 -8.86
C GLN A 428 -0.60 -19.96 -9.22
N TYR A 429 0.40 -20.74 -9.63
CA TYR A 429 0.19 -22.01 -10.32
C TYR A 429 0.41 -23.25 -9.47
N ILE A 430 1.09 -23.14 -8.32
CA ILE A 430 1.29 -24.28 -7.40
C ILE A 430 0.42 -24.12 -6.16
N LEU A 431 0.45 -22.94 -5.52
CA LEU A 431 -0.28 -22.74 -4.26
C LEU A 431 -1.76 -22.46 -4.49
N ASN A 432 -2.08 -21.52 -5.38
CA ASN A 432 -3.47 -21.11 -5.60
C ASN A 432 -4.18 -21.99 -6.64
N ASN A 433 -3.43 -22.68 -7.51
CA ASN A 433 -3.99 -23.54 -8.55
C ASN A 433 -3.21 -24.86 -8.75
N PRO A 434 -3.15 -25.75 -7.74
CA PRO A 434 -2.33 -26.96 -7.78
C PRO A 434 -2.71 -27.93 -8.91
N ASN A 435 -3.88 -27.79 -9.51
CA ASN A 435 -4.35 -28.63 -10.61
C ASN A 435 -3.79 -28.21 -11.99
N ALA A 436 -3.01 -27.14 -12.06
CA ALA A 436 -2.41 -26.68 -13.32
C ALA A 436 -1.40 -27.68 -13.91
N GLY A 437 -0.92 -28.64 -13.11
CA GLY A 437 0.00 -29.69 -13.56
C GLY A 437 1.44 -29.22 -13.77
N TYR A 438 1.78 -27.99 -13.36
CA TYR A 438 3.13 -27.45 -13.43
C TYR A 438 3.98 -27.90 -12.25
N THR A 439 5.27 -28.08 -12.50
CA THR A 439 6.29 -28.41 -11.50
C THR A 439 7.09 -27.17 -11.09
N ALA A 440 7.88 -27.25 -10.01
CA ALA A 440 8.80 -26.17 -9.64
C ALA A 440 9.79 -25.83 -10.78
N SER A 441 10.24 -26.83 -11.54
CA SER A 441 11.09 -26.61 -12.71
C SER A 441 10.38 -25.84 -13.84
N ASP A 442 9.08 -26.07 -14.06
CA ASP A 442 8.29 -25.30 -15.03
C ASP A 442 8.15 -23.85 -14.59
N ILE A 443 7.86 -23.60 -13.30
CA ILE A 443 7.78 -22.25 -12.72
C ILE A 443 9.08 -21.47 -12.97
N ILE A 444 10.23 -22.10 -12.74
CA ILE A 444 11.54 -21.47 -12.94
C ILE A 444 11.79 -21.21 -14.43
N LYS A 445 11.33 -22.10 -15.32
CA LYS A 445 11.40 -21.88 -16.77
C LYS A 445 10.54 -20.69 -17.20
N PHE A 446 9.32 -20.55 -16.67
CA PHE A 446 8.42 -19.43 -16.98
C PHE A 446 9.04 -18.09 -16.56
N ALA A 447 9.62 -18.03 -15.35
CA ALA A 447 10.31 -16.83 -14.86
C ALA A 447 11.49 -16.40 -15.77
N LYS A 448 12.21 -17.37 -16.36
CA LYS A 448 13.28 -17.12 -17.33
C LYS A 448 12.78 -16.68 -18.71
N GLY A 449 11.52 -16.96 -19.03
CA GLY A 449 10.88 -16.66 -20.32
C GLY A 449 10.11 -15.35 -20.35
N VAL A 450 9.92 -14.67 -19.21
CA VAL A 450 9.16 -13.41 -19.16
C VAL A 450 9.76 -12.38 -20.12
N GLN A 451 8.90 -11.74 -20.91
CA GLN A 451 9.25 -10.64 -21.80
C GLN A 451 9.45 -9.34 -21.01
N ASP A 452 10.52 -9.33 -20.19
CA ASP A 452 10.94 -8.21 -19.36
C ASP A 452 12.37 -7.78 -19.64
N THR A 453 12.63 -6.48 -19.70
CA THR A 453 13.99 -5.90 -19.75
C THR A 453 14.89 -6.44 -18.64
N TYR A 454 14.38 -6.56 -17.40
CA TYR A 454 15.11 -7.12 -16.27
C TYR A 454 15.53 -8.57 -16.52
N VAL A 455 14.60 -9.40 -17.01
CA VAL A 455 14.86 -10.81 -17.29
C VAL A 455 15.83 -10.93 -18.46
N PHE A 456 15.65 -10.14 -19.53
CA PHE A 456 16.57 -10.11 -20.66
C PHE A 456 18.02 -9.78 -20.23
N ASN A 457 18.19 -8.78 -19.36
CA ASN A 457 19.50 -8.35 -18.87
C ASN A 457 20.16 -9.40 -17.96
N ASN A 458 19.36 -10.23 -17.28
CA ASN A 458 19.85 -11.20 -16.29
C ASN A 458 19.76 -12.67 -16.76
N LYS A 459 19.25 -12.97 -17.96
CA LYS A 459 19.00 -14.35 -18.44
C LYS A 459 20.22 -15.29 -18.41
N ASN A 460 21.43 -14.73 -18.47
CA ASN A 460 22.68 -15.48 -18.44
C ASN A 460 23.37 -15.44 -17.05
N ASN A 461 22.80 -14.74 -16.07
CA ASN A 461 23.38 -14.58 -14.74
C ASN A 461 22.84 -15.66 -13.77
N LYS A 462 23.65 -16.68 -13.49
CA LYS A 462 23.26 -17.80 -12.62
C LYS A 462 23.13 -17.43 -11.13
N GLU A 463 23.72 -16.31 -10.71
CA GLU A 463 23.66 -15.84 -9.32
C GLU A 463 22.33 -15.12 -9.01
N VAL A 464 21.62 -14.67 -10.06
CA VAL A 464 20.34 -13.98 -9.95
C VAL A 464 19.22 -15.02 -9.91
N ILE A 465 18.35 -14.90 -8.91
CA ILE A 465 17.04 -15.53 -8.89
C ILE A 465 16.09 -14.53 -9.54
N LEU A 466 15.51 -14.92 -10.67
CA LEU A 466 14.65 -14.06 -11.50
C LEU A 466 13.24 -13.84 -10.94
#